data_AF-A0A7Z1MEB0-F1
#
_entry.id   AF-A0A7Z1MEB0-F1
#
_cell.length_a   1.000
_cell.length_b   1.000
_cell.length_c   1.000
_cell.angle_alpha   90.00
_cell.angle_beta   90.00
_cell.angle_gamma   90.00
#
_symmetry.space_group_name_H-M   'P 1'
#
loop_
_entity.id
_entity.type
_entity.pdbx_description
1 polymer ?
#
loop_
_entity_poly.entity_id
_entity_poly.type
_entity_poly.pdbx_seq_one_letter_code
_entity_poly.pdbx_strand_id
1 'polypeptide(L)'
;MNSYVVLKKGATKVAVDIVIETAGEEIRGLQSDGFEIVADNIQAENSQEALAKTEEVNGVTNSEVDYQSKYKTAQFVSTLISFFGWLTFAVGILLTIAGLGSGSGRYGFDIWQAIALVTPGFTTLVSGLFLVATSQVMKATVDNADHSFQILVKINQQKN
;
A
#
# COMPACT_ATOMS: atom_id res chain seq x y z
N MET A 1 10.72 -23.30 29.71
CA MET A 1 10.55 -22.75 28.35
C MET A 1 11.05 -21.34 28.42
N ASN A 2 12.13 -21.06 27.71
CA ASN A 2 12.81 -19.78 27.77
C ASN A 2 12.58 -19.06 26.45
N SER A 3 12.67 -17.74 26.50
CA SER A 3 12.54 -16.90 25.30
C SER A 3 13.94 -16.59 24.79
N TYR A 4 14.13 -16.64 23.48
CA TYR A 4 15.42 -16.42 22.83
C TYR A 4 15.33 -15.35 21.75
N VAL A 5 16.40 -14.57 21.60
CA VAL A 5 16.65 -13.71 20.45
C VAL A 5 17.72 -14.36 19.60
N VAL A 6 17.46 -14.52 18.30
CA VAL A 6 18.44 -15.09 17.37
C VAL A 6 19.07 -13.98 16.55
N LEU A 7 20.39 -13.92 16.58
CA LEU A 7 21.20 -12.99 15.82
C LEU A 7 22.05 -13.72 14.78
N LYS A 8 22.34 -13.06 13.65
CA LYS A 8 23.10 -13.62 12.53
C LYS A 8 24.18 -12.66 12.05
N LYS A 9 25.35 -13.22 11.72
CA LYS A 9 26.44 -12.54 11.00
C LYS A 9 27.02 -13.50 9.97
N GLY A 10 26.75 -13.25 8.68
CA GLY A 10 27.15 -14.16 7.61
C GLY A 10 26.50 -15.54 7.75
N ALA A 11 27.32 -16.59 7.92
CA ALA A 11 26.87 -17.97 8.15
C ALA A 11 26.66 -18.30 9.64
N THR A 12 27.13 -17.46 10.55
CA THR A 12 27.08 -17.71 11.99
C THR A 12 25.75 -17.22 12.55
N LYS A 13 25.09 -18.07 13.35
CA LYS A 13 23.87 -17.75 14.09
C LYS A 13 24.09 -17.99 15.58
N VAL A 14 23.56 -17.11 16.41
CA VAL A 14 23.65 -17.17 17.87
C VAL A 14 22.27 -16.95 18.45
N ALA A 15 21.84 -17.81 19.36
CA ALA A 15 20.60 -17.64 20.11
C ALA A 15 20.93 -17.23 21.55
N VAL A 16 20.48 -16.05 21.95
CA VAL A 16 20.67 -15.48 23.30
C VAL A 16 19.37 -15.65 24.08
N ASP A 17 19.45 -16.27 25.25
CA ASP A 17 18.32 -16.38 26.18
C ASP A 17 18.00 -14.99 26.73
N ILE A 18 16.78 -14.50 26.61
CA ILE A 18 16.39 -13.17 27.13
C ILE A 18 15.93 -13.20 28.59
N VAL A 19 15.86 -14.39 29.20
CA VAL A 19 15.45 -14.55 30.60
C VAL A 19 16.63 -14.31 31.55
N ILE A 20 17.88 -14.38 31.07
CA ILE A 20 19.07 -14.10 31.87
C ILE A 20 19.33 -12.59 32.01
N GLU A 21 19.78 -12.14 33.18
CA GLU A 21 19.98 -10.71 33.47
C GLU A 21 21.04 -10.04 32.56
N THR A 22 21.99 -10.82 32.05
CA THR A 22 23.07 -10.36 31.16
C THR A 22 22.67 -10.31 29.68
N ALA A 23 21.46 -10.75 29.32
CA ALA A 23 21.02 -10.87 27.94
C ALA A 23 21.10 -9.54 27.17
N GLY A 24 20.73 -8.44 27.83
CA GLY A 24 20.77 -7.11 27.23
C GLY A 24 22.18 -6.64 26.89
N GLU A 25 23.19 -7.02 27.67
CA GLU A 25 24.59 -6.70 27.39
C GLU A 25 25.15 -7.57 26.27
N GLU A 26 24.82 -8.86 26.28
CA GLU A 26 25.24 -9.83 25.26
C GLU A 26 24.68 -9.47 23.88
N ILE A 27 23.39 -9.12 23.78
CA ILE A 27 22.75 -8.70 22.53
C ILE A 27 23.40 -7.43 21.98
N ARG A 28 23.66 -6.43 22.84
CA ARG A 28 24.31 -5.17 22.42
C ARG A 28 25.75 -5.39 21.97
N GLY A 29 26.49 -6.28 22.65
CA GLY A 29 27.84 -6.68 22.25
C GLY A 29 27.83 -7.33 20.86
N LEU A 30 26.94 -8.29 20.64
CA LEU A 30 26.78 -8.95 19.34
C LEU A 30 26.35 -7.97 18.23
N GLN A 31 25.48 -7.00 18.53
CA GLN A 31 25.12 -5.95 17.58
C GLN A 31 26.30 -5.03 17.23
N SER A 32 27.13 -4.66 18.22
CA SER A 32 28.37 -3.90 17.98
C SER A 32 29.38 -4.69 17.13
N ASP A 33 29.37 -6.02 17.27
CA ASP A 33 30.18 -6.93 16.46
C ASP A 33 29.60 -7.17 15.05
N GLY A 34 28.45 -6.54 14.72
CA GLY A 34 27.83 -6.60 13.40
C GLY A 34 26.89 -7.80 13.20
N PHE A 35 26.34 -8.36 14.27
CA PHE A 35 25.24 -9.31 14.18
C PHE A 35 23.89 -8.59 14.07
N GLU A 36 23.04 -9.04 13.16
CA GLU A 36 21.68 -8.55 12.96
C GLU A 36 20.66 -9.46 13.65
N ILE A 37 19.63 -8.88 14.27
CA ILE A 37 18.54 -9.65 14.86
C ILE A 37 17.67 -10.21 13.73
N VAL A 38 17.57 -11.53 13.64
CA VAL A 38 16.76 -12.23 12.62
C VAL A 38 15.45 -12.78 13.17
N ALA A 39 15.38 -13.04 14.47
CA ALA A 39 14.14 -13.45 15.14
C ALA A 39 14.15 -12.97 16.59
N ASP A 40 13.02 -12.46 17.05
CA ASP A 40 12.80 -11.99 18.42
C ASP A 40 11.74 -12.88 19.09
N ASN A 41 11.92 -13.13 20.39
CA ASN A 41 11.00 -13.89 21.23
C ASN A 41 10.65 -15.30 20.73
N ILE A 42 11.66 -16.09 20.39
CA ILE A 42 11.51 -17.52 20.05
C ILE A 42 11.42 -18.34 21.34
N GLN A 43 10.28 -19.01 21.54
CA GLN A 43 10.09 -19.93 22.67
C GLN A 43 10.77 -21.27 22.40
N ALA A 44 11.78 -21.62 23.19
CA ALA A 44 12.51 -22.88 23.07
C ALA A 44 12.97 -23.40 24.44
N GLU A 45 13.31 -24.68 24.54
CA GLU A 45 13.91 -25.26 25.76
C GLU A 45 15.42 -25.01 25.83
N ASN A 46 16.08 -24.83 24.69
CA ASN A 46 17.51 -24.55 24.60
C ASN A 46 17.86 -23.74 23.33
N SER A 47 19.09 -23.25 23.28
CA SER A 47 19.61 -22.44 22.17
C SER A 47 19.66 -23.18 20.82
N GLN A 48 19.87 -24.50 20.82
CA GLN A 48 19.87 -25.30 19.59
C GLN A 48 18.47 -25.44 18.98
N GLU A 49 17.46 -25.62 19.82
CA GLU A 49 16.06 -25.66 19.40
C GLU A 49 15.58 -24.29 18.91
N ALA A 50 16.03 -23.19 19.53
CA ALA A 50 15.76 -21.82 19.06
C ALA A 50 16.33 -21.58 17.65
N LEU A 51 17.54 -22.07 17.38
CA LEU A 51 18.16 -22.00 16.06
C LEU A 51 17.40 -22.86 15.03
N ALA A 52 16.98 -24.08 15.40
CA ALA A 52 16.21 -24.97 14.52
C ALA A 52 14.84 -24.38 14.15
N LYS A 53 14.09 -23.85 15.12
CA LYS A 53 12.82 -23.13 14.88
C LYS A 53 13.00 -21.91 14.00
N THR A 54 14.12 -21.20 14.16
CA THR A 54 14.45 -20.05 13.31
C THR A 54 14.79 -20.49 11.88
N GLU A 55 15.37 -21.68 11.67
CA GLU A 55 15.62 -22.25 10.34
C GLU A 55 14.34 -22.74 9.65
N GLU A 56 13.42 -23.33 10.40
CA GLU A 56 12.11 -23.71 9.89
C GLU A 56 11.29 -22.49 9.47
N VAL A 57 11.23 -21.45 10.33
CA VAL A 57 10.59 -20.17 10.00
C VAL A 57 11.25 -19.51 8.79
N ASN A 58 12.59 -19.50 8.71
CA ASN A 58 13.30 -18.91 7.57
C ASN A 58 13.22 -19.75 6.28
N GLY A 59 13.02 -21.07 6.40
CA GLY A 59 12.81 -21.99 5.28
C GLY A 59 11.44 -21.81 4.65
N VAL A 60 10.42 -21.51 5.46
CA VAL A 60 9.06 -21.17 4.99
C VAL A 60 9.02 -19.76 4.38
N THR A 61 9.79 -18.78 4.88
CA THR A 61 9.82 -17.42 4.32
C THR A 61 10.56 -17.27 2.99
N ASN A 62 11.38 -18.25 2.58
CA ASN A 62 12.01 -18.25 1.24
C ASN A 62 11.12 -18.86 0.15
N SER A 63 9.94 -19.36 0.53
CA SER A 63 8.87 -19.53 -0.44
C SER A 63 8.29 -18.14 -0.71
N GLU A 64 8.90 -17.40 -1.65
CA GLU A 64 8.18 -16.32 -2.32
C GLU A 64 6.86 -16.93 -2.80
N VAL A 65 5.79 -16.66 -2.06
CA VAL A 65 4.45 -16.96 -2.54
C VAL A 65 4.33 -16.08 -3.76
N ASP A 66 4.39 -16.68 -4.95
CA ASP A 66 4.11 -16.04 -6.23
C ASP A 66 2.64 -15.59 -6.20
N TYR A 67 2.42 -14.45 -5.54
CA TYR A 67 1.12 -13.86 -5.39
C TYR A 67 0.79 -13.15 -6.70
N GLN A 68 0.10 -13.87 -7.57
CA GLN A 68 -0.48 -13.29 -8.76
C GLN A 68 -1.77 -12.56 -8.37
N SER A 69 -1.71 -11.23 -8.23
CA SER A 69 -2.91 -10.41 -8.00
C SER A 69 -3.97 -10.73 -9.06
N LYS A 70 -5.13 -11.21 -8.61
CA LYS A 70 -6.27 -11.52 -9.49
C LYS A 70 -7.04 -10.28 -9.93
N TYR A 71 -6.68 -9.10 -9.42
CA TYR A 71 -7.42 -7.85 -9.64
C TYR A 71 -6.82 -6.95 -10.72
N LYS A 72 -5.90 -7.46 -11.54
CA LYS A 72 -5.27 -6.72 -12.66
C LYS A 72 -6.29 -6.02 -13.57
N THR A 73 -7.42 -6.66 -13.86
CA THR A 73 -8.50 -6.04 -14.66
C THR A 73 -9.12 -4.83 -13.98
N ALA A 74 -9.34 -4.88 -12.66
CA ALA A 74 -9.91 -3.75 -11.91
C ALA A 74 -8.93 -2.57 -11.78
N GLN A 75 -7.63 -2.85 -11.63
CA GLN A 75 -6.57 -1.83 -11.68
C GLN A 75 -6.47 -1.18 -13.07
N PHE A 76 -6.66 -1.96 -14.14
CA PHE A 76 -6.71 -1.42 -15.50
C PHE A 76 -7.95 -0.54 -15.72
N VAL A 77 -9.15 -1.03 -15.35
CA VAL A 77 -10.41 -0.29 -15.50
C VAL A 77 -10.38 1.03 -14.73
N SER A 78 -9.92 1.04 -13.49
CA SER A 78 -9.79 2.29 -12.72
C SER A 78 -8.83 3.26 -13.40
N THR A 79 -7.69 2.79 -13.90
CA THR A 79 -6.75 3.65 -14.64
C THR A 79 -7.38 4.23 -15.91
N LEU A 80 -8.19 3.45 -16.63
CA LEU A 80 -8.93 3.93 -17.80
C LEU A 80 -9.98 4.99 -17.43
N ILE A 81 -10.73 4.78 -16.35
CA ILE A 81 -11.71 5.75 -15.83
C ILE A 81 -10.99 7.06 -15.43
N SER A 82 -9.83 6.98 -14.79
CA SER A 82 -9.04 8.17 -14.44
C SER A 82 -8.61 8.95 -15.67
N PHE A 83 -8.21 8.27 -16.75
CA PHE A 83 -7.83 8.91 -17.99
C PHE A 83 -9.00 9.70 -18.60
N PHE A 84 -10.18 9.07 -18.71
CA PHE A 84 -11.38 9.75 -19.20
C PHE A 84 -11.87 10.85 -18.26
N GLY A 85 -11.70 10.70 -16.94
CA GLY A 85 -12.02 11.73 -15.96
C GLY A 85 -11.20 13.00 -16.19
N TRP A 86 -9.88 12.87 -16.37
CA TRP A 86 -9.02 14.01 -16.69
C TRP A 86 -9.31 14.62 -18.06
N LEU A 87 -9.60 13.80 -19.06
CA LEU A 87 -10.01 14.29 -20.39
C LEU A 87 -11.31 15.10 -20.31
N THR A 88 -12.32 14.57 -19.61
CA THR A 88 -13.63 15.23 -19.43
C THR A 88 -13.47 16.53 -18.64
N PHE A 89 -12.64 16.52 -17.60
CA PHE A 89 -12.31 17.72 -16.82
C PHE A 89 -11.68 18.81 -17.69
N ALA A 90 -10.70 18.47 -18.52
CA ALA A 90 -10.06 19.41 -19.44
C ALA A 90 -11.04 19.99 -20.47
N VAL A 91 -11.90 19.15 -21.05
CA VAL A 91 -12.97 19.61 -21.96
C VAL A 91 -13.94 20.55 -21.25
N GLY A 92 -14.34 20.22 -20.01
CA GLY A 92 -15.19 21.07 -19.19
C GLY A 92 -14.59 22.46 -18.93
N ILE A 93 -13.29 22.54 -18.67
CA ILE A 93 -12.57 23.82 -18.54
C ILE A 93 -12.68 24.63 -19.84
N LEU A 94 -12.38 24.01 -20.99
CA LEU A 94 -12.42 24.71 -22.28
C LEU A 94 -13.82 25.25 -22.60
N LEU A 95 -14.87 24.45 -22.37
CA LEU A 95 -16.25 24.87 -22.57
C LEU A 95 -16.67 25.99 -21.61
N THR A 96 -16.24 25.92 -20.35
CA THR A 96 -16.50 26.96 -19.34
C THR A 96 -15.88 28.30 -19.77
N ILE A 97 -14.62 28.29 -20.20
CA ILE A 97 -13.91 29.49 -20.68
C ILE A 97 -14.56 30.05 -21.95
N ALA A 98 -14.92 29.17 -22.91
CA ALA A 98 -15.60 29.58 -24.13
C ALA A 98 -16.96 30.24 -23.84
N GLY A 99 -17.72 29.69 -22.88
CA GLY A 99 -18.99 30.26 -22.43
C GLY A 99 -18.83 31.66 -21.82
N LEU A 100 -17.79 31.88 -21.02
CA LEU A 100 -17.47 33.19 -20.44
C LEU A 100 -17.07 34.22 -21.51
N GLY A 101 -16.31 33.80 -22.53
CA GLY A 101 -15.87 34.67 -23.63
C GLY A 101 -16.97 35.08 -24.61
N SER A 102 -18.12 34.39 -24.59
CA SER A 102 -19.22 34.57 -25.55
C SER A 102 -20.38 35.43 -25.03
N GLY A 103 -20.34 35.85 -23.75
CA GLY A 103 -21.46 36.53 -23.07
C GLY A 103 -21.62 38.03 -23.34
N SER A 104 -20.86 38.64 -24.24
CA SER A 104 -20.96 40.08 -24.56
C SER A 104 -22.00 40.35 -25.65
N GLY A 105 -23.26 40.48 -25.24
CA GLY A 105 -24.35 40.89 -26.11
C GLY A 105 -24.33 42.39 -26.48
N ARG A 106 -25.03 42.76 -27.56
CA ARG A 106 -25.17 44.13 -28.08
C ARG A 106 -25.77 45.15 -27.08
N TYR A 107 -26.36 44.67 -25.98
CA TYR A 107 -27.06 45.47 -24.98
C TYR A 107 -26.41 45.44 -23.57
N GLY A 108 -25.21 44.88 -23.42
CA GLY A 108 -24.51 44.77 -22.14
C GLY A 108 -24.48 43.34 -21.58
N PHE A 109 -23.98 43.20 -20.36
CA PHE A 109 -23.81 41.90 -19.69
C PHE A 109 -25.12 41.46 -19.02
N ASP A 110 -25.71 40.37 -19.50
CA ASP A 110 -26.85 39.69 -18.86
C ASP A 110 -26.34 38.47 -18.08
N ILE A 111 -26.48 38.52 -16.76
CA ILE A 111 -26.00 37.47 -15.86
C ILE A 111 -26.70 36.12 -16.11
N TRP A 112 -27.97 36.13 -16.52
CA TRP A 112 -28.71 34.90 -16.77
C TRP A 112 -28.23 34.19 -18.04
N GLN A 113 -27.90 34.97 -19.07
CA GLN A 113 -27.28 34.43 -20.29
C GLN A 113 -25.87 33.91 -20.02
N ALA A 114 -25.07 34.63 -19.23
CA ALA A 114 -23.74 34.18 -18.83
C ALA A 114 -23.79 32.84 -18.07
N ILE A 115 -24.70 32.70 -17.11
CA ILE A 115 -24.90 31.45 -16.37
C ILE A 115 -25.32 30.32 -17.32
N ALA A 116 -26.29 30.56 -18.20
CA ALA A 116 -26.78 29.55 -19.15
C ALA A 116 -25.67 29.04 -20.09
N LEU A 117 -24.76 29.91 -20.53
CA LEU A 117 -23.65 29.56 -21.42
C LEU A 117 -22.52 28.82 -20.70
N VAL A 118 -22.28 29.11 -19.42
CA VAL A 118 -21.20 28.50 -18.63
C VAL A 118 -21.60 27.18 -17.99
N THR A 119 -22.88 27.02 -17.66
CA THR A 119 -23.40 25.85 -16.92
C THR A 119 -23.03 24.51 -17.53
N PRO A 120 -23.18 24.27 -18.85
CA PRO A 120 -22.81 22.99 -19.46
C PRO A 120 -21.33 22.67 -19.25
N GLY A 121 -20.43 23.62 -19.53
CA GLY A 121 -18.99 23.44 -19.32
C GLY A 121 -18.64 23.16 -17.86
N PHE A 122 -19.27 23.89 -16.94
CA PHE A 122 -19.04 23.71 -15.50
C PHE A 122 -19.52 22.33 -15.05
N THR A 123 -20.71 21.89 -15.45
CA THR A 123 -21.22 20.55 -15.09
C THR A 123 -20.35 19.43 -15.66
N THR A 124 -19.83 19.58 -16.88
CA THR A 124 -18.87 18.64 -17.47
C THR A 124 -17.56 18.61 -16.68
N LEU A 125 -17.04 19.78 -16.28
CA LEU A 125 -15.83 19.87 -15.44
C LEU A 125 -16.02 19.13 -14.11
N VAL A 126 -17.13 19.39 -13.40
CA VAL A 126 -17.40 18.73 -12.10
C VAL A 126 -17.51 17.22 -12.30
N SER A 127 -18.23 16.78 -13.33
CA SER A 127 -18.40 15.35 -13.64
C SER A 127 -17.06 14.65 -13.91
N GLY A 128 -16.12 15.32 -14.59
CA GLY A 128 -14.76 14.81 -14.79
C GLY A 128 -14.01 14.55 -13.47
N LEU A 129 -14.14 15.46 -12.49
CA LEU A 129 -13.55 15.26 -11.16
C LEU A 129 -14.18 14.08 -10.40
N PHE A 130 -15.50 13.90 -10.51
CA PHE A 130 -16.18 12.74 -9.92
C PHE A 130 -15.71 11.41 -10.52
N LEU A 131 -15.46 11.36 -11.84
CA LEU A 131 -14.86 10.18 -12.49
C LEU A 131 -13.46 9.88 -11.93
N VAL A 132 -12.62 10.91 -11.76
CA VAL A 132 -11.28 10.75 -11.17
C VAL A 132 -11.37 10.25 -9.73
N ALA A 133 -12.25 10.82 -8.92
CA ALA A 133 -12.47 10.39 -7.54
C ALA A 133 -12.95 8.93 -7.47
N THR A 134 -13.89 8.54 -8.34
CA THR A 134 -14.40 7.17 -8.42
C THR A 134 -13.28 6.18 -8.76
N SER A 135 -12.40 6.53 -9.71
CA SER A 135 -11.22 5.72 -10.01
C SER A 135 -10.32 5.53 -8.79
N GLN A 136 -10.07 6.59 -8.02
CA GLN A 136 -9.20 6.50 -6.83
C GLN A 136 -9.81 5.59 -5.76
N VAL A 137 -11.11 5.72 -5.49
CA VAL A 137 -11.83 4.83 -4.57
C VAL A 137 -11.76 3.38 -5.03
N MET A 138 -11.94 3.14 -6.34
CA MET A 138 -11.84 1.79 -6.91
C MET A 138 -10.43 1.20 -6.74
N LYS A 139 -9.37 1.97 -7.02
CA LYS A 139 -7.97 1.54 -6.78
C LYS A 139 -7.75 1.18 -5.31
N ALA A 140 -8.10 2.07 -4.40
CA ALA A 140 -7.95 1.84 -2.97
C ALA A 140 -8.72 0.60 -2.48
N THR A 141 -9.91 0.36 -3.02
CA THR A 141 -10.72 -0.82 -2.68
C THR A 141 -10.05 -2.11 -3.15
N VAL A 142 -9.55 -2.12 -4.38
CA VAL A 142 -8.84 -3.27 -4.95
C VAL A 142 -7.57 -3.57 -4.17
N ASP A 143 -6.76 -2.54 -3.90
CA ASP A 143 -5.51 -2.69 -3.17
C ASP A 143 -5.76 -3.19 -1.73
N ASN A 144 -6.80 -2.69 -1.07
CA ASN A 144 -7.18 -3.16 0.27
C ASN A 144 -7.62 -4.64 0.27
N ALA A 145 -8.36 -5.07 -0.77
CA ALA A 145 -8.75 -6.47 -0.93
C ALA A 145 -7.55 -7.39 -1.17
N ASP A 146 -6.59 -6.92 -1.98
CA ASP A 146 -5.34 -7.60 -2.28
C ASP A 146 -4.48 -7.80 -1.02
N HIS A 147 -4.27 -6.73 -0.26
CA HIS A 147 -3.53 -6.78 1.00
C HIS A 147 -4.21 -7.66 2.06
N SER A 148 -5.54 -7.58 2.19
CA SER A 148 -6.28 -8.43 3.12
C SER A 148 -6.08 -9.92 2.81
N PHE A 149 -6.05 -10.28 1.52
CA PHE A 149 -5.77 -11.64 1.09
C PHE A 149 -4.33 -12.06 1.41
N GLN A 150 -3.35 -11.21 1.12
CA GLN A 150 -1.95 -11.50 1.43
C GLN A 150 -1.72 -11.70 2.94
N ILE A 151 -2.37 -10.91 3.80
CA ILE A 151 -2.33 -11.09 5.25
C ILE A 151 -2.89 -12.46 5.64
N LEU A 152 -4.04 -12.85 5.09
CA LEU A 152 -4.66 -14.14 5.39
C LEU A 152 -3.77 -15.33 4.97
N VAL A 153 -3.14 -15.24 3.80
CA VAL A 153 -2.17 -16.26 3.34
C VAL A 153 -0.99 -16.36 4.31
N LYS A 154 -0.38 -15.23 4.71
CA LYS A 154 0.75 -15.21 5.65
C LYS A 154 0.38 -15.78 7.03
N ILE A 155 -0.81 -15.46 7.54
CA ILE A 155 -1.30 -16.01 8.82
C ILE A 155 -1.49 -17.53 8.74
N ASN A 156 -2.05 -18.04 7.63
CA ASN A 156 -2.28 -19.47 7.47
C ASN A 156 -0.96 -20.27 7.33
N GLN A 157 0.08 -19.65 6.75
CA GLN A 157 1.42 -20.24 6.67
C GLN A 157 2.14 -20.31 8.02
N GLN A 158 1.86 -19.39 8.95
CA GLN A 158 2.45 -19.43 10.30
C GLN A 158 1.78 -20.46 11.23
N LYS A 159 0.61 -20.99 10.84
CA LYS A 159 -0.18 -21.91 11.66
C LYS A 159 0.09 -23.39 11.36
N ASN A 160 0.70 -23.68 10.22
CA ASN A 160 1.18 -25.01 9.82
C ASN A 160 2.68 -25.11 10.05
#